data_AF-A0A7C3I9I6-F1
#
_entry.id   AF-A0A7C3I9I6-F1
#
_cell.length_a   1.000
_cell.length_b   1.000
_cell.length_c   1.000
_cell.angle_alpha   90.00
_cell.angle_beta   90.00
_cell.angle_gamma   90.00
#
_symmetry.space_group_name_H-M   'P 1'
#
loop_
_entity.id
_entity.type
_entity.pdbx_description
1 polymer ?
#
loop_
_entity_poly.entity_id
_entity_poly.type
_entity_poly.pdbx_seq_one_letter_code
_entity_poly.pdbx_strand_id
1 'polypeptide(L)' 'MFGLGIQELLIILVIVLVIFGAGRLPEIGRDLGKAIKGFKRAVTENDEIDVTPKQNEIEGKKKGS' A
#
# COMPACT_ATOMS: atom_id res chain seq x y z
N MET A 1 28.18 13.91 -19.75
CA MET A 1 26.91 14.40 -19.20
C MET A 1 26.57 13.52 -18.02
N PHE A 2 26.82 13.98 -16.79
CA PHE A 2 26.51 13.25 -15.55
C PHE A 2 24.98 13.20 -15.41
N GLY A 3 24.36 12.14 -15.93
CA GLY A 3 22.96 11.84 -15.64
C GLY A 3 22.86 11.40 -14.19
N LEU A 4 21.77 11.77 -13.52
CA LEU A 4 21.45 11.25 -12.19
C LEU A 4 21.38 9.73 -12.27
N GLY A 5 22.48 9.07 -11.91
CA GLY A 5 22.59 7.63 -11.89
C GLY A 5 21.94 7.06 -10.65
N ILE A 6 21.83 5.73 -10.63
CA ILE A 6 21.39 4.99 -9.45
C ILE A 6 22.30 5.32 -8.25
N GLN A 7 23.58 5.62 -8.49
CA GLN A 7 24.56 5.92 -7.46
C GLN A 7 24.32 7.28 -6.78
N GLU A 8 24.07 8.35 -7.54
CA GLU A 8 23.67 9.65 -6.97
C GLU A 8 22.35 9.56 -6.21
N LEU A 9 21.37 8.82 -6.75
CA LEU A 9 20.09 8.61 -6.08
C LEU A 9 20.24 7.88 -4.74
N LEU A 10 21.14 6.89 -4.66
CA LEU A 10 21.48 6.20 -3.42
C LEU A 10 22.12 7.13 -2.38
N ILE A 11 23.04 8.00 -2.79
CA ILE A 11 23.66 8.98 -1.88
C ILE A 11 22.61 9.93 -1.32
N ILE A 12 21.73 10.45 -2.17
CA ILE A 12 20.62 11.33 -1.75
C ILE A 12 19.70 10.58 -0.79
N LEU A 13 19.34 9.32 -1.10
CA LEU A 13 18.50 8.48 -0.24
C LEU A 13 19.14 8.32 1.15
N VAL A 14 20.44 8.07 1.22
CA VAL A 14 21.16 7.94 2.51
C VAL A 14 21.11 9.25 3.29
N ILE A 15 21.32 10.41 2.65
CA ILE A 15 21.22 11.72 3.32
C ILE A 15 19.82 11.94 3.87
N VAL A 16 18.78 11.65 3.08
CA VAL A 16 17.38 11.74 3.51
C VAL A 16 17.12 10.81 4.70
N LEU A 17 17.61 9.57 4.65
CA LEU A 17 17.48 8.61 5.75
C LEU A 17 18.19 9.06 7.03
N VAL A 18 19.31 9.79 6.93
CA VAL A 18 19.99 10.35 8.10
C VAL A 18 19.18 11.50 8.73
N ILE A 19 18.61 12.38 7.90
CA ILE A 19 17.82 13.53 8.39
C ILE A 19 16.49 13.07 9.00
N PHE A 20 15.76 12.21 8.28
CA PHE A 20 14.42 11.76 8.70
C PHE A 20 14.47 10.52 9.60
N GLY A 21 15.56 9.76 9.58
CA GLY A 21 15.67 8.46 10.25
C GLY A 21 15.08 7.31 9.42
N ALA A 22 15.70 6.13 9.50
CA ALA A 22 15.28 4.94 8.75
C ALA A 22 13.88 4.41 9.13
N GLY A 23 13.36 4.78 10.30
CA GLY A 23 12.02 4.38 10.75
C GLY A 23 10.87 5.20 10.15
N ARG A 24 11.13 6.44 9.71
CA ARG A 24 10.08 7.33 9.20
C ARG A 24 9.63 6.99 7.79
N LEU A 25 10.54 6.54 6.93
CA LEU A 25 10.20 6.15 5.55
C LEU A 25 9.17 5.00 5.50
N PRO A 26 9.35 3.88 6.24
CA PRO A 26 8.36 2.81 6.30
C PRO A 26 7.02 3.24 6.89
N GLU A 27 7.01 4.13 7.89
CA GLU A 27 5.80 4.67 8.51
C GLU A 27 4.96 5.44 7.48
N ILE A 28 5.59 6.41 6.78
CA ILE A 28 4.95 7.19 5.71
C ILE A 28 4.53 6.30 4.55
N GLY A 29 5.37 5.34 4.16
CA GLY A 29 5.07 4.39 3.08
C GLY A 29 3.87 3.50 3.38
N ARG A 30 3.67 3.10 4.65
CA ARG A 30 2.50 2.31 5.06
C ARG A 30 1.22 3.13 4.95
N ASP A 31 1.22 4.39 5.36
CA ASP A 31 0.03 5.23 5.32
C ASP A 31 -0.29 5.70 3.91
N LEU A 32 0.72 6.06 3.13
CA LEU A 32 0.58 6.32 1.70
C LEU A 32 0.09 5.07 0.95
N GLY A 33 0.61 3.89 1.29
CA GLY A 33 0.18 2.63 0.70
C GLY A 33 -1.29 2.30 0.97
N LYS A 34 -1.78 2.56 2.19
CA LYS A 34 -3.21 2.44 2.52
C LYS A 34 -4.05 3.44 1.72
N ALA A 35 -3.59 4.70 1.61
CA ALA A 35 -4.27 5.74 0.84
C ALA A 35 -4.36 5.39 -0.65
N ILE A 36 -3.24 4.98 -1.27
CA ILE A 36 -3.19 4.54 -2.67
C ILE A 36 -4.08 3.32 -2.88
N LYS A 37 -4.08 2.35 -1.95
CA LYS A 37 -4.97 1.18 -2.03
C LYS A 37 -6.44 1.56 -1.97
N GLY A 38 -6.80 2.50 -1.10
CA GLY A 38 -8.16 3.05 -1.00
C GLY A 38 -8.55 3.81 -2.28
N PHE A 39 -7.66 4.65 -2.80
CA PHE A 39 -7.86 5.37 -4.04
C PHE A 39 -8.05 4.42 -5.24
N LYS A 40 -7.18 3.41 -5.36
CA LYS A 40 -7.30 2.38 -6.41
C LYS A 40 -8.65 1.66 -6.33
N ARG A 41 -9.09 1.28 -5.13
CA ARG A 41 -10.41 0.65 -4.93
C ARG A 41 -11.55 1.57 -5.33
N ALA A 42 -11.54 2.82 -4.90
CA ALA A 42 -12.59 3.77 -5.25
C ALA A 42 -12.67 4.04 -6.76
N VAL A 43 -11.52 4.10 -7.44
CA VAL A 43 -11.45 4.29 -8.90
C VAL A 43 -11.94 3.02 -9.62
N THR A 44 -11.53 1.82 -9.18
CA THR A 44 -11.95 0.55 -9.80
C THR A 44 -13.41 0.19 -9.49
N GLU A 45 -13.90 0.41 -8.27
CA GLU A 45 -15.29 0.14 -7.86
C GLU A 45 -16.30 1.11 -8.50
N ASN A 46 -15.88 2.26 -9.03
CA ASN A 46 -16.77 3.12 -9.83
C ASN A 46 -17.01 2.55 -11.25
N ASP A 47 -16.10 1.72 -11.77
CA ASP A 47 -16.26 1.04 -13.07
C ASP A 47 -16.93 -0.35 -12.92
N GLU A 48 -16.91 -0.92 -11.72
CA GLU A 48 -17.48 -2.24 -11.43
C GLU A 48 -18.64 -2.10 -10.42
N ILE A 49 -19.89 -2.09 -10.91
CA ILE A 49 -21.04 -2.47 -10.08
C ILE A 49 -20.85 -3.94 -9.70
N ASP A 50 -20.08 -4.21 -8.64
CA ASP A 50 -19.78 -5.54 -8.15
C ASP A 50 -20.99 -6.12 -7.40
N VAL A 51 -21.79 -6.91 -8.11
CA VAL A 51 -22.87 -7.73 -7.57
C VAL A 51 -22.38 -9.02 -6.88
N THR A 52 -21.08 -9.16 -6.58
CA THR A 52 -20.56 -10.35 -5.90
C THR A 52 -20.87 -10.31 -4.39
N PRO A 53 -21.74 -11.19 -3.87
CA PRO A 53 -21.95 -11.29 -2.43
C PRO A 53 -20.66 -11.81 -1.79
N LYS A 54 -20.17 -11.14 -0.74
CA LYS A 54 -19.08 -11.66 0.09
C LYS A 54 -19.45 -13.05 0.62
N GLN A 55 -18.90 -14.07 -0.01
CA GLN A 55 -18.83 -15.46 0.45
C GLN A 55 -18.04 -15.50 1.76
N ASN A 56 -18.66 -15.21 2.90
CA ASN A 56 -18.05 -15.37 4.24
C ASN A 56 -19.10 -15.58 5.35
N GLU A 57 -20.21 -16.28 5.06
CA GLU A 57 -21.19 -16.64 6.12
C GLU A 57 -21.76 -18.07 5.99
N ILE A 58 -20.99 -19.03 5.47
CA ILE A 58 -21.41 -20.44 5.44
C ILE A 58 -20.25 -21.35 5.87
N GLU A 59 -19.80 -21.28 7.13
CA GLU A 59 -18.99 -22.38 7.71
C GLU A 59 -19.07 -22.52 9.24
N GLY A 60 -20.07 -21.91 9.90
CA GLY A 60 -20.18 -21.93 11.37
C GLY A 60 -21.30 -22.79 11.97
N LYS A 61 -22.25 -23.31 11.19
CA LYS A 61 -23.53 -23.81 11.76
C LYS A 61 -23.91 -25.26 11.42
N LYS A 62 -22.95 -26.18 11.41
CA LYS A 62 -23.24 -27.62 11.24
C LYS A 62 -22.42 -28.55 12.15
N LYS A 63 -22.11 -28.10 13.36
CA LYS A 63 -21.51 -28.93 14.42
C LYS A 63 -22.13 -28.55 15.76
N GLY A 64 -23.26 -29.17 16.10
CA GLY A 64 -23.89 -29.00 17.40
C GLY A 64 -25.40 -29.08 17.34
N SER A 65 -25.92 -30.16 17.94
CA SER A 65 -27.31 -30.42 18.31
C SER A 65 -28.22 -31.01 17.23
#